data_AF-A0A5N7ZGJ9-F1
#
_entry.id   AF-A0A5N7ZGJ9-F1
#
_cell.length_a   1.000
_cell.length_b   1.000
_cell.length_c   1.000
_cell.angle_alpha   90.00
_cell.angle_beta   90.00
_cell.angle_gamma   90.00
#
_symmetry.space_group_name_H-M   'P 1'
#
loop_
_entity.id
_entity.type
_entity.pdbx_description
1 polymer ?
#
loop_
_entity_poly.entity_id
_entity_poly.type
_entity_poly.pdbx_seq_one_letter_code
_entity_poly.pdbx_strand_id
1 'polypeptide(L)' 'MESAVDRHVFYISDGTAITAEVLGHAVMSQFPVAISSFTLPFVENISRARAVKEQI' A
#
# COMPACT_ATOMS: atom_id res chain seq x y z
N MET A 1 -27.03 7.64 -3.31
CA MET A 1 -25.75 7.53 -4.03
C MET A 1 -24.77 6.97 -3.03
N GLU A 2 -24.38 5.70 -3.19
CA GLU A 2 -23.48 5.02 -2.26
C GLU A 2 -22.25 5.87 -2.01
N SER A 3 -21.97 6.15 -0.74
CA SER A 3 -20.71 6.77 -0.33
C SER A 3 -19.58 5.87 -0.82
N ALA A 4 -18.87 6.31 -1.86
CA ALA A 4 -17.72 5.60 -2.39
C ALA A 4 -16.73 5.40 -1.24
N VAL A 5 -16.60 4.16 -0.76
CA VAL A 5 -15.60 3.81 0.25
C VAL A 5 -14.24 4.12 -0.35
N ASP A 6 -13.51 5.04 0.28
CA ASP A 6 -12.14 5.36 -0.10
C ASP A 6 -11.26 4.16 0.28
N ARG A 7 -10.72 3.48 -0.73
CA ARG A 7 -9.98 2.22 -0.56
C ARG A 7 -8.49 2.52 -0.71
N HIS A 8 -7.79 2.54 0.41
CA HIS A 8 -6.35 2.72 0.43
C HIS A 8 -5.63 1.38 0.33
N VAL A 9 -4.56 1.33 -0.47
CA VAL A 9 -3.67 0.16 -0.59
C VAL A 9 -2.26 0.61 -0.24
N PHE A 10 -1.61 -0.06 0.71
CA PHE A 10 -0.27 0.29 1.18
C PHE A 10 0.71 -0.84 0.83
N TYR A 11 1.70 -0.55 -0.01
CA TYR A 11 2.78 -1.47 -0.38
C TYR A 11 3.99 -1.22 0.52
N ILE A 12 4.28 -2.16 1.44
CA ILE A 12 5.32 -2.00 2.46
C ILE A 12 6.46 -2.99 2.22
N SER A 13 7.71 -2.52 2.29
CA SER A 13 8.90 -3.37 2.17
C SER A 13 10.07 -2.83 2.99
N ASP A 14 10.93 -3.72 3.47
CA ASP A 14 12.26 -3.42 4.01
C ASP A 14 13.29 -3.06 2.93
N GLY A 15 13.04 -3.44 1.66
CA GLY A 15 13.79 -3.00 0.49
C GLY A 15 13.12 -1.85 -0.26
N THR A 16 13.13 -1.91 -1.59
CA THR A 16 12.61 -0.84 -2.47
C THR A 16 11.09 -0.85 -2.67
N ALA A 17 10.39 -1.88 -2.18
CA ALA A 17 8.95 -2.12 -2.40
C ALA A 17 8.49 -2.34 -3.87
N ILE A 18 9.39 -2.35 -4.86
CA ILE A 18 9.05 -2.56 -6.28
C ILE A 18 8.27 -3.88 -6.49
N THR A 19 8.67 -4.96 -5.81
CA THR A 19 7.98 -6.25 -5.90
C THR A 19 6.53 -6.15 -5.41
N ALA A 20 6.31 -5.50 -4.27
CA ALA A 20 4.99 -5.34 -3.68
C ALA A 20 4.09 -4.43 -4.53
N GLU A 21 4.65 -3.34 -5.05
CA GLU A 21 3.96 -2.38 -5.91
C GLU A 21 3.53 -3.02 -7.23
N VAL A 22 4.45 -3.69 -7.94
CA VAL A 22 4.16 -4.30 -9.25
C VAL A 22 3.13 -5.44 -9.10
N LEU A 23 3.32 -6.32 -8.11
CA LEU A 23 2.37 -7.40 -7.85
C LEU A 23 1.00 -6.85 -7.44
N GLY A 24 0.99 -5.88 -6.52
CA GLY A 24 -0.22 -5.26 -6.03
C GLY A 24 -1.00 -4.55 -7.13
N HIS A 25 -0.31 -3.80 -8.01
CA HIS A 25 -0.92 -3.16 -9.17
C HIS A 25 -1.58 -4.20 -10.10
N ALA A 26 -0.87 -5.28 -10.42
CA ALA A 26 -1.38 -6.34 -11.29
C ALA A 26 -2.58 -7.10 -10.69
N VAL A 27 -2.63 -7.26 -9.36
CA VAL A 27 -3.78 -7.85 -8.67
C VAL A 27 -4.96 -6.88 -8.68
N MET A 28 -4.74 -5.61 -8.34
CA MET A 28 -5.82 -4.64 -8.23
C MET A 28 -6.44 -4.28 -9.57
N SER A 29 -5.69 -4.38 -10.68
CA SER A 29 -6.24 -4.19 -12.03
C SER A 29 -7.30 -5.23 -12.42
N GLN A 30 -7.45 -6.32 -11.67
CA GLN A 30 -8.48 -7.34 -11.91
C GLN A 30 -9.85 -6.93 -11.36
N PHE A 31 -9.93 -5.85 -10.58
CA PHE A 31 -11.15 -5.42 -9.92
C PHE A 31 -11.57 -4.02 -10.42
N PRO A 32 -12.85 -3.80 -10.78
CA PRO A 32 -13.35 -2.51 -11.22
C PRO A 32 -13.64 -1.59 -10.01
N VAL A 33 -12.62 -1.31 -9.20
CA VAL A 33 -12.74 -0.48 -7.99
C VAL A 33 -11.72 0.66 -8.02
N ALA A 34 -12.15 1.85 -7.59
CA ALA A 34 -11.24 2.95 -7.36
C ALA A 34 -10.45 2.70 -6.08
N ILE A 35 -9.13 2.88 -6.16
CA ILE A 35 -8.20 2.76 -5.03
C ILE A 35 -7.17 3.88 -5.05
N SER A 36 -6.68 4.25 -3.88
CA SER A 36 -5.51 5.12 -3.71
C SER A 36 -4.36 4.29 -3.15
N SER A 37 -3.31 4.09 -3.95
CA SER A 37 -2.15 3.30 -3.57
C SER A 37 -1.00 4.15 -3.03
N PHE A 38 -0.29 3.64 -2.03
CA PHE A 38 0.89 4.25 -1.44
C PHE A 38 2.02 3.23 -1.33
N THR A 39 3.24 3.63 -1.67
CA THR A 39 4.44 2.79 -1.55
C THR A 39 5.32 3.27 -0.40
N LEU A 40 5.69 2.36 0.49
CA LEU A 40 6.46 2.60 1.71
C LEU A 40 7.72 1.72 1.70
N PRO A 41 8.82 2.19 1.10
CA PRO A 41 10.08 1.46 1.03
C PRO A 41 10.94 1.68 2.29
N PHE A 42 11.97 0.84 2.45
CA PHE A 42 12.99 0.93 3.49
C PHE A 42 12.44 0.90 4.92
N VAL A 43 11.47 0.03 5.18
CA VAL A 43 10.95 -0.26 6.53
C VAL A 43 11.83 -1.31 7.22
N GLU A 44 13.08 -0.95 7.45
CA GLU A 44 14.15 -1.89 7.81
C GLU A 44 14.25 -2.20 9.31
N ASN A 45 13.50 -1.48 10.16
CA ASN A 45 13.58 -1.64 11.60
C ASN A 45 12.25 -1.41 12.31
N ILE A 46 12.19 -1.87 13.56
CA ILE A 46 10.99 -1.82 14.41
C ILE A 46 10.49 -0.39 14.61
N SER A 47 11.37 0.59 14.80
CA SER A 47 10.95 2.00 14.95
C SER A 47 10.24 2.51 13.71
N ARG A 48 10.77 2.22 12.52
CA ARG A 48 10.17 2.64 11.25
C ARG A 48 8.87 1.91 10.97
N ALA A 49 8.80 0.61 11.28
CA ALA A 49 7.56 -0.16 11.19
C ALA A 49 6.45 0.40 12.10
N ARG A 50 6.80 0.80 13.34
CA ARG A 50 5.87 1.46 14.26
C ARG A 50 5.40 2.81 13.74
N ALA A 51 6.31 3.63 13.20
CA ALA A 51 5.96 4.93 12.62
C ALA A 51 5.03 4.79 11.40
N VAL A 52 5.27 3.80 10.53
CA VAL A 52 4.39 3.49 9.41
C VAL A 52 3.01 3.04 9.88
N LYS A 53 2.95 2.16 10.90
CA LYS A 53 1.70 1.70 11.50
C LYS A 53 0.85 2.86 12.04
N GLU A 54 1.46 3.92 12.55
CA GLU A 54 0.74 5.09 13.08
C GLU A 54 0.14 5.99 11.99
N GLN A 55 0.52 5.78 10.72
CA GLN A 55 0.09 6.60 9.58
C GLN A 55 -0.99 5.96 8.72
N ILE A 56 -1.30 4.67 8.91
CA ILE A 56 -2.20 3.87 8.07
C ILE A 56 -3.27 3.17 8.91
#